data_AF-A0A1S1LH53-F1
#
_entry.id   AF-A0A1S1LH53-F1
#
_cell.length_a   1.000
_cell.length_b   1.000
_cell.length_c   1.000
_cell.angle_alpha   90.00
_cell.angle_beta   90.00
_cell.angle_gamma   90.00
#
_symmetry.space_group_name_H-M   'P 1'
#
loop_
_entity.id
_entity.type
_entity.pdbx_description
1 polymer ?
#
loop_
_entity_poly.entity_id
_entity_poly.type
_entity_poly.pdbx_seq_one_letter_code
_entity_poly.pdbx_strand_id
1 'polypeptide(L)'
;MAQSGASFICGVYGNHCTDDYMPDHGIVDLIGDRALPARRRVLEFPGHRAISVLAVQGCVRYKSDPDDVLFTQAQYAAAIDRLPAAELVVTHCPPAGINDARDAAHQGIEALRTWVDRHRPRWLLHGHTYDNPPRSRHEGTEVIYTHGHAVVDLRL
;
A
#
# COMPACT_ATOMS: atom_id res chain seq x y z
N MET A 1 30.83 9.41 2.00
CA MET A 1 30.55 9.08 3.42
C MET A 1 29.12 9.52 3.70
N ALA A 2 28.16 8.60 3.68
CA ALA A 2 26.78 8.90 4.03
C ALA A 2 26.65 8.85 5.55
N GLN A 3 26.13 9.91 6.17
CA GLN A 3 25.91 9.95 7.60
C GLN A 3 24.89 8.87 8.00
N SER A 4 25.30 8.03 8.93
CA SER A 4 24.45 7.11 9.68
C SER A 4 23.38 7.89 10.45
N GLY A 5 22.09 7.64 10.17
CA GLY A 5 20.99 8.08 11.04
C GLY A 5 19.86 8.91 10.41
N ALA A 6 19.87 9.18 9.10
CA ALA A 6 18.77 9.89 8.47
C ALA A 6 17.49 9.02 8.40
N SER A 7 16.37 9.58 8.83
CA SER A 7 15.04 8.98 8.69
C SER A 7 14.69 8.78 7.21
N PHE A 8 14.37 7.55 6.83
CA PHE A 8 13.85 7.22 5.50
C PHE A 8 12.34 7.42 5.48
N ILE A 9 11.84 8.22 4.54
CA ILE A 9 10.42 8.48 4.35
C ILE A 9 10.03 7.98 2.96
N CYS A 10 9.01 7.14 2.88
CA CYS A 10 8.47 6.63 1.63
C CYS A 10 6.95 6.51 1.69
N GLY A 11 6.30 6.44 0.53
CA GLY A 11 4.84 6.34 0.48
C GLY A 11 4.30 5.81 -0.84
N VAL A 12 2.97 5.70 -0.86
CA VAL A 12 2.15 5.45 -2.04
C VAL A 12 1.12 6.57 -2.15
N TYR A 13 0.75 6.96 -3.36
CA TYR A 13 -0.27 8.00 -3.53
C TYR A 13 -1.66 7.51 -3.13
N GLY A 14 -2.42 8.41 -2.51
CA GLY A 14 -3.85 8.25 -2.28
C GLY A 14 -4.67 8.59 -3.53
N ASN A 15 -5.95 8.24 -3.50
CA ASN A 15 -6.82 8.42 -4.67
C ASN A 15 -7.03 9.90 -5.07
N HIS A 16 -6.90 10.85 -4.15
CA HIS A 16 -7.02 12.30 -4.41
C HIS A 16 -5.69 13.02 -4.62
N CYS A 17 -4.59 12.29 -4.79
CA CYS A 17 -3.29 12.88 -5.07
C CYS A 17 -3.21 13.25 -6.56
N THR A 18 -3.51 14.51 -6.89
CA THR A 18 -3.58 15.00 -8.28
C THR A 18 -2.22 15.34 -8.89
N ASP A 19 -1.16 15.45 -8.08
CA ASP A 19 0.19 15.86 -8.50
C ASP A 19 1.30 14.93 -7.96
N ASP A 20 2.46 14.95 -8.61
CA ASP A 20 3.66 14.19 -8.23
C ASP A 20 4.48 14.88 -7.13
N TYR A 21 3.87 15.16 -5.98
CA TYR A 21 4.48 15.97 -4.92
C TYR A 21 5.51 15.23 -4.03
N MET A 22 5.52 13.90 -4.00
CA MET A 22 6.32 13.15 -3.02
C MET A 22 7.82 13.49 -3.07
N PRO A 23 8.48 13.51 -4.25
CA PRO A 23 9.91 13.81 -4.33
C PRO A 23 10.27 15.21 -3.82
N ASP A 24 9.42 16.21 -4.09
CA ASP A 24 9.63 17.59 -3.66
C ASP A 24 9.58 17.74 -2.13
N HIS A 25 8.95 16.79 -1.45
CA HIS A 25 8.88 16.72 0.01
C HIS A 25 9.85 15.69 0.62
N GLY A 26 10.80 15.15 -0.17
CA GLY A 26 11.76 14.16 0.31
C GLY A 26 11.14 12.81 0.65
N ILE A 27 9.96 12.52 0.10
CA ILE A 27 9.27 11.23 0.24
C ILE A 27 9.63 10.37 -0.97
N VAL A 28 10.16 9.18 -0.72
CA VAL A 28 10.40 8.19 -1.78
C VAL A 28 9.09 7.57 -2.23
N ASP A 29 8.70 7.82 -3.48
CA ASP A 29 7.58 7.14 -4.11
C ASP A 29 7.92 5.65 -4.33
N LEU A 30 7.20 4.75 -3.63
CA LEU A 30 7.42 3.32 -3.72
C LEU A 30 7.02 2.72 -5.07
N ILE A 31 6.15 3.40 -5.83
CA ILE A 31 5.71 2.99 -7.17
C ILE A 31 6.60 3.64 -8.24
N GLY A 32 6.81 4.94 -8.13
CA GLY A 32 7.65 5.76 -9.01
C GLY A 32 6.97 6.19 -10.31
N ASP A 33 5.67 5.97 -10.45
CA ASP A 33 4.85 6.36 -11.59
C ASP A 33 3.36 6.34 -11.21
N ARG A 34 2.71 7.51 -11.17
CA ARG A 34 1.30 7.62 -10.77
C ARG A 34 0.33 6.87 -11.67
N ALA A 35 0.73 6.49 -12.89
CA ALA A 35 -0.09 5.70 -13.81
C ALA A 35 -0.04 4.19 -13.54
N LEU A 36 0.79 3.72 -12.59
CA LEU A 36 0.92 2.30 -12.24
C LEU A 36 0.21 1.97 -10.91
N PRO A 37 -0.62 0.91 -10.84
CA PRO A 37 -1.35 0.59 -9.61
C PRO A 37 -0.50 0.03 -8.48
N ALA A 38 0.56 -0.71 -8.82
CA ALA A 38 1.33 -1.49 -7.86
C ALA A 38 2.77 -1.72 -8.31
N ARG A 39 3.67 -1.90 -7.34
CA ARG A 39 5.06 -2.29 -7.59
C ARG A 39 5.65 -3.01 -6.39
N ARG A 40 6.49 -4.01 -6.67
CA ARG A 40 7.29 -4.67 -5.64
C ARG A 40 8.64 -3.97 -5.47
N ARG A 41 9.08 -3.84 -4.22
CA ARG A 41 10.33 -3.24 -3.80
C ARG A 41 11.07 -4.11 -2.81
N VAL A 42 12.35 -3.82 -2.66
CA VAL A 42 13.17 -4.25 -1.53
C VAL A 42 13.70 -2.98 -0.91
N LEU A 43 13.45 -2.79 0.39
CA LEU A 43 13.94 -1.66 1.16
C LEU A 43 15.12 -2.10 2.01
N GLU A 44 16.20 -1.34 1.96
CA GLU A 44 17.42 -1.59 2.72
C GLU A 44 17.53 -0.58 3.86
N PHE A 45 17.87 -1.07 5.05
CA PHE A 45 18.04 -0.26 6.24
C PHE A 45 19.42 -0.55 6.85
N PRO A 46 20.26 0.48 7.10
CA PRO A 46 21.57 0.27 7.70
C PRO A 46 21.47 -0.49 9.04
N GLY A 47 22.21 -1.58 9.17
CA GLY A 47 22.22 -2.41 10.38
C GLY A 47 21.04 -3.39 10.52
N HIS A 48 20.14 -3.46 9.55
CA HIS A 48 19.02 -4.41 9.52
C HIS A 48 19.01 -5.20 8.21
N ARG A 49 18.29 -6.33 8.22
CA ARG A 49 18.02 -7.08 6.98
C ARG A 49 17.07 -6.28 6.09
N ALA A 50 17.29 -6.35 4.78
CA ALA A 50 16.37 -5.79 3.80
C ALA A 50 14.99 -6.44 3.89
N ILE A 51 13.93 -5.65 3.69
CA ILE A 51 12.53 -6.12 3.68
C ILE A 51 11.94 -6.02 2.27
N SER A 52 11.20 -7.05 1.87
CA SER A 52 10.43 -7.00 0.62
C SER A 52 9.06 -6.36 0.84
N VAL A 53 8.69 -5.44 -0.05
CA VAL A 53 7.47 -4.64 0.05
C VAL A 53 6.64 -4.77 -1.22
N LEU A 54 5.34 -5.01 -1.09
CA LEU A 54 4.36 -4.74 -2.13
C LEU A 54 3.73 -3.38 -1.84
N ALA A 55 3.98 -2.41 -2.72
CA ALA A 55 3.35 -1.10 -2.67
C ALA A 55 2.16 -1.09 -3.64
N VAL A 56 1.03 -0.52 -3.21
CA VAL A 56 -0.19 -0.38 -4.00
C VAL A 56 -0.78 1.01 -3.78
N GLN A 57 -1.10 1.74 -4.84
CA GLN A 57 -1.56 3.13 -4.75
C GLN A 57 -2.98 3.31 -5.27
N GLY A 58 -3.57 4.46 -4.95
CA GLY A 58 -4.91 4.83 -5.38
C GLY A 58 -6.02 3.98 -4.77
N CYS A 59 -7.18 4.00 -5.40
CA CYS A 59 -8.31 3.12 -5.07
C CYS A 59 -9.03 2.61 -6.33
N VAL A 60 -10.02 1.75 -6.11
CA VAL A 60 -10.92 1.28 -7.18
C VAL A 60 -11.66 2.46 -7.77
N ARG A 61 -11.70 2.54 -9.10
CA ARG A 61 -12.33 3.65 -9.83
C ARG A 61 -13.85 3.66 -9.61
N TYR A 62 -14.34 4.74 -9.01
CA TYR A 62 -15.75 4.98 -8.74
C TYR A 62 -16.31 6.22 -9.46
N LYS A 63 -15.45 6.99 -10.15
CA LYS A 63 -15.81 8.16 -10.94
C LYS A 63 -14.90 8.28 -12.17
N SER A 64 -15.35 9.09 -13.13
CA SER A 64 -14.57 9.47 -14.31
C SER A 64 -13.83 10.76 -14.02
N ASP A 65 -12.60 10.66 -13.54
CA ASP A 65 -11.71 11.77 -13.21
C ASP A 65 -10.33 11.47 -13.79
N PRO A 66 -9.73 12.38 -14.58
CA PRO A 66 -8.44 12.14 -15.23
C PRO A 66 -7.24 12.35 -14.31
N ASP A 67 -7.39 13.08 -13.20
CA ASP A 67 -6.26 13.54 -12.37
C ASP A 67 -6.13 12.72 -11.08
N ASP A 68 -7.25 12.23 -10.54
CA ASP A 68 -7.24 11.32 -9.38
C ASP A 68 -6.56 9.97 -9.71
N VAL A 69 -5.91 9.39 -8.70
CA VAL A 69 -5.23 8.08 -8.83
C VAL A 69 -6.26 6.95 -8.69
N LEU A 70 -6.94 6.62 -9.79
CA LEU A 70 -8.02 5.64 -9.86
C LEU A 70 -7.77 4.53 -10.86
N PHE A 71 -7.85 3.28 -10.41
CA PHE A 71 -7.65 2.11 -11.25
C PHE A 71 -8.87 1.19 -11.27
N THR A 72 -9.09 0.50 -12.38
CA THR A 72 -10.09 -0.57 -12.41
C THR A 72 -9.57 -1.83 -11.71
N GLN A 73 -10.47 -2.72 -11.27
CA GLN A 73 -10.07 -4.03 -10.74
C GLN A 73 -9.17 -4.80 -11.72
N ALA A 74 -9.43 -4.70 -13.03
CA ALA A 74 -8.61 -5.33 -14.07
C ALA A 74 -7.19 -4.74 -14.15
N GLN A 75 -7.03 -3.44 -13.96
CA GLN A 75 -5.71 -2.80 -13.90
C GLN A 75 -4.93 -3.28 -12.66
N TYR A 76 -5.59 -3.35 -11.50
CA TYR A 76 -4.99 -3.94 -10.29
C TYR A 76 -4.59 -5.40 -10.50
N ALA A 77 -5.47 -6.23 -11.07
CA ALA A 77 -5.17 -7.63 -11.36
C ALA A 77 -3.94 -7.79 -12.27
N ALA A 78 -3.89 -7.04 -13.37
CA ALA A 78 -2.75 -7.06 -14.29
C ALA A 78 -1.43 -6.67 -13.61
N ALA A 79 -1.47 -5.73 -12.67
CA ALA A 79 -0.30 -5.25 -11.95
C ALA A 79 0.14 -6.16 -10.79
N ILE A 80 -0.80 -6.86 -10.12
CA ILE A 80 -0.54 -7.56 -8.85
C ILE A 80 -0.39 -9.07 -9.03
N ASP A 81 -1.18 -9.71 -9.89
CA ASP A 81 -1.36 -11.18 -9.89
C ASP A 81 -0.07 -11.99 -10.10
N ARG A 82 0.89 -11.40 -10.82
CA ARG A 82 2.19 -12.00 -11.14
C ARG A 82 3.33 -11.55 -10.21
N LEU A 83 3.07 -10.62 -9.28
CA LEU A 83 4.10 -10.16 -8.37
C LEU A 83 4.42 -11.26 -7.35
N PRO A 84 5.71 -11.55 -7.09
CA PRO A 84 6.11 -12.55 -6.12
C PRO A 84 5.81 -12.06 -4.70
N ALA A 85 5.88 -12.99 -3.74
CA ALA A 85 5.67 -12.71 -2.31
C ALA A 85 6.49 -11.51 -1.80
N ALA A 86 5.90 -10.80 -0.86
CA ALA A 86 6.52 -9.72 -0.09
C ALA A 86 6.12 -9.84 1.39
N GLU A 87 6.97 -9.33 2.28
CA GLU A 87 6.73 -9.41 3.72
C GLU A 87 5.81 -8.31 4.22
N LEU A 88 5.87 -7.14 3.59
CA LEU A 88 5.12 -5.94 3.94
C LEU A 88 4.24 -5.52 2.76
N VAL A 89 2.98 -5.22 3.03
CA VAL A 89 2.10 -4.51 2.11
C VAL A 89 1.91 -3.10 2.63
N VAL A 90 2.15 -2.11 1.76
CA VAL A 90 1.80 -0.71 2.00
C VAL A 90 0.80 -0.33 0.92
N THR A 91 -0.43 -0.04 1.32
CA THR A 91 -1.50 0.29 0.37
C THR A 91 -2.31 1.49 0.83
N HIS A 92 -2.79 2.32 -0.10
CA HIS A 92 -3.81 3.32 0.23
C HIS A 92 -5.15 2.64 0.50
N CYS A 93 -5.71 2.00 -0.55
CA CYS A 93 -6.98 1.26 -0.49
C CYS A 93 -6.78 -0.18 0.03
N PRO A 94 -7.63 -0.68 0.95
CA PRO A 94 -7.48 -2.03 1.47
C PRO A 94 -7.79 -3.15 0.46
N PRO A 95 -7.43 -4.40 0.79
CA PRO A 95 -7.92 -5.58 0.06
C PRO A 95 -9.44 -5.76 0.19
N ALA A 96 -10.08 -6.33 -0.83
CA ALA A 96 -11.51 -6.65 -0.77
C ALA A 96 -11.87 -7.59 0.40
N GLY A 97 -12.93 -7.24 1.13
CA GLY A 97 -13.42 -7.95 2.32
C GLY A 97 -12.54 -7.80 3.56
N ILE A 98 -11.51 -6.95 3.54
CA ILE A 98 -10.66 -6.64 4.70
C ILE A 98 -10.73 -5.14 4.92
N ASN A 99 -11.45 -4.69 5.93
CA ASN A 99 -11.58 -3.27 6.28
C ASN A 99 -12.10 -2.36 5.14
N ASP A 100 -12.77 -2.93 4.13
CA ASP A 100 -13.43 -2.21 3.04
C ASP A 100 -14.89 -1.89 3.38
N ALA A 101 -15.55 -1.14 2.49
CA ALA A 101 -16.96 -0.79 2.65
C ALA A 101 -17.77 -1.03 1.37
N ARG A 102 -19.10 -0.95 1.51
CA ARG A 102 -20.04 -1.23 0.41
C ARG A 102 -20.19 -0.08 -0.57
N ASP A 103 -19.88 1.15 -0.16
CA ASP A 103 -19.96 2.31 -1.04
C ASP A 103 -18.85 2.28 -2.08
N ALA A 104 -19.11 2.87 -3.24
CA ALA A 104 -18.25 2.73 -4.41
C ALA A 104 -16.82 3.23 -4.19
N ALA A 105 -16.62 4.28 -3.37
CA ALA A 105 -15.30 4.86 -3.16
C ALA A 105 -14.40 3.99 -2.29
N HIS A 106 -14.98 3.17 -1.41
CA HIS A 106 -14.27 2.40 -0.40
C HIS A 106 -14.34 0.89 -0.61
N GLN A 107 -14.69 0.44 -1.82
CA GLN A 107 -14.56 -0.96 -2.20
C GLN A 107 -13.09 -1.37 -2.23
N GLY A 108 -12.79 -2.54 -1.65
CA GLY A 108 -11.42 -3.05 -1.60
C GLY A 108 -10.94 -3.63 -2.93
N ILE A 109 -9.63 -3.78 -3.04
CA ILE A 109 -8.97 -4.30 -4.24
C ILE A 109 -9.01 -5.84 -4.23
N GLU A 110 -9.68 -6.43 -5.23
CA GLU A 110 -9.87 -7.90 -5.34
C GLU A 110 -8.55 -8.65 -5.60
N ALA A 111 -7.73 -8.13 -6.50
CA ALA A 111 -6.43 -8.72 -6.83
C ALA A 111 -5.49 -8.71 -5.61
N LEU A 112 -5.52 -7.63 -4.82
CA LEU A 112 -4.75 -7.53 -3.59
C LEU A 112 -5.23 -8.54 -2.55
N ARG A 113 -6.54 -8.76 -2.42
CA ARG A 113 -7.09 -9.80 -1.54
C ARG A 113 -6.59 -11.18 -1.95
N THR A 114 -6.68 -11.52 -3.23
CA THR A 114 -6.17 -12.79 -3.77
C THR A 114 -4.67 -12.97 -3.50
N TRP A 115 -3.89 -11.89 -3.66
CA TRP A 115 -2.46 -11.90 -3.40
C TRP A 115 -2.14 -12.09 -1.91
N VAL A 116 -2.87 -11.42 -1.01
CA VAL A 116 -2.73 -11.55 0.45
C VAL A 116 -3.06 -12.96 0.91
N ASP A 117 -4.17 -13.53 0.44
CA ASP A 117 -4.57 -14.91 0.79
C ASP A 117 -3.51 -15.94 0.35
N ARG A 118 -2.92 -15.73 -0.84
CA ARG A 118 -1.89 -16.61 -1.40
C ARG A 118 -0.56 -16.50 -0.67
N HIS A 119 -0.07 -15.28 -0.43
CA HIS A 119 1.30 -15.05 0.02
C HIS A 119 1.42 -14.79 1.52
N ARG A 120 0.32 -14.47 2.20
CA ARG A 120 0.23 -14.25 3.65
C ARG A 120 1.37 -13.33 4.14
N PRO A 121 1.43 -12.06 3.67
CA PRO A 121 2.44 -11.13 4.13
C PRO A 121 2.40 -11.02 5.65
N ARG A 122 3.52 -10.69 6.29
CA ARG A 122 3.57 -10.55 7.75
C ARG A 122 2.75 -9.35 8.21
N TRP A 123 2.81 -8.27 7.44
CA TRP A 123 2.17 -6.99 7.76
C TRP A 123 1.47 -6.38 6.55
N LEU A 124 0.31 -5.81 6.77
CA LEU A 124 -0.45 -5.03 5.80
C LEU A 124 -0.88 -3.71 6.43
N LEU A 125 -0.38 -2.60 5.88
CA LEU A 125 -0.71 -1.25 6.33
C LEU A 125 -1.63 -0.63 5.29
N HIS A 126 -2.78 -0.11 5.75
CA HIS A 126 -3.70 0.60 4.86
C HIS A 126 -4.39 1.78 5.54
N GLY A 127 -4.96 2.66 4.72
CA GLY A 127 -5.84 3.75 5.13
C GLY A 127 -7.14 3.71 4.34
N HIS A 128 -7.51 4.88 3.79
CA HIS A 128 -8.64 5.12 2.87
C HIS A 128 -10.05 4.93 3.43
N THR A 129 -10.29 3.92 4.27
CA THR A 129 -11.59 3.62 4.86
C THR A 129 -11.78 4.24 6.24
N TYR A 130 -12.96 4.06 6.83
CA TYR A 130 -13.36 4.60 8.13
C TYR A 130 -13.70 3.49 9.14
N ASP A 131 -13.62 3.81 10.43
CA ASP A 131 -14.18 3.04 11.54
C ASP A 131 -13.69 1.58 11.67
N ASN A 132 -12.44 1.32 11.30
CA ASN A 132 -11.82 0.00 11.45
C ASN A 132 -11.00 -0.12 12.74
N PRO A 133 -10.88 -1.34 13.33
CA PRO A 133 -9.94 -1.58 14.42
C PRO A 133 -8.51 -1.21 13.98
N PRO A 134 -7.73 -0.46 14.80
CA PRO A 134 -6.36 -0.09 14.44
C PRO A 134 -5.46 -1.27 14.11
N ARG A 135 -5.73 -2.44 14.71
CA ARG A 135 -5.08 -3.71 14.41
C ARG A 135 -6.10 -4.83 14.33
N SER A 136 -5.96 -5.69 13.34
CA SER A 136 -6.69 -6.94 13.20
C SER A 136 -5.80 -8.02 12.59
N ARG A 137 -6.35 -9.21 12.34
CA ARG A 137 -5.62 -10.31 11.69
C ARG A 137 -6.46 -10.93 10.59
N HIS A 138 -5.79 -11.31 9.50
CA HIS A 138 -6.38 -12.04 8.38
C HIS A 138 -5.43 -13.15 7.93
N GLU A 139 -5.82 -14.42 8.10
CA GLU A 139 -5.04 -15.59 7.64
C GLU A 139 -3.54 -15.55 8.03
N GLY A 140 -3.24 -15.02 9.23
CA GLY A 140 -1.87 -14.88 9.75
C GLY A 140 -1.20 -13.53 9.45
N THR A 141 -1.75 -12.73 8.53
CA THR A 141 -1.33 -11.35 8.26
C THR A 141 -1.78 -10.43 9.39
N GLU A 142 -0.88 -9.63 9.94
CA GLU A 142 -1.27 -8.51 10.79
C GLU A 142 -1.74 -7.34 9.92
N VAL A 143 -2.99 -6.93 10.10
CA VAL A 143 -3.59 -5.80 9.37
C VAL A 143 -3.58 -4.58 10.28
N ILE A 144 -2.92 -3.52 9.84
CA ILE A 144 -2.79 -2.25 10.55
C ILE A 144 -3.55 -1.19 9.77
N TYR A 145 -4.72 -0.82 10.28
CA TYR A 145 -5.48 0.32 9.80
C TYR A 145 -4.88 1.60 10.36
N THR A 146 -4.56 2.55 9.48
CA THR A 146 -3.92 3.82 9.86
C THR A 146 -4.83 4.99 9.50
N HIS A 147 -5.30 5.69 10.54
CA HIS A 147 -5.93 7.00 10.46
C HIS A 147 -5.09 8.00 11.27
N GLY A 148 -4.59 9.06 10.63
CA GLY A 148 -3.57 9.93 11.23
C GLY A 148 -2.20 9.27 11.22
N HIS A 149 -1.80 8.61 12.31
CA HIS A 149 -0.51 7.92 12.41
C HIS A 149 -0.60 6.62 13.21
N ALA A 150 0.32 5.69 12.93
CA ALA A 150 0.53 4.48 13.70
C ALA A 150 2.03 4.19 13.81
N VAL A 151 2.46 3.68 14.97
CA VAL A 151 3.84 3.19 15.18
C VAL A 151 3.83 1.67 15.11
N VAL A 152 4.70 1.10 14.29
CA VAL A 152 4.78 -0.35 14.05
C VAL A 152 6.23 -0.80 14.17
N ASP A 153 6.47 -1.74 15.09
CA ASP A 153 7.76 -2.40 15.24
C ASP A 153 7.88 -3.57 14.26
N LEU A 154 8.58 -3.33 13.14
CA LEU A 154 8.92 -4.39 12.19
C LEU A 154 10.12 -5.17 12.73
N ARG A 155 9.89 -6.44 13.11
CA ARG A 155 10.97 -7.34 13.51
C ARG A 155 11.69 -7.88 12.27
N LEU A 156 12.72 -7.15 11.83
CA LEU A 156 13.52 -7.36 10.62
C LEU A 156 14.71 -8.30 10.82
#